data_AF-D9WDQ9-F1
#
_entry.id   AF-D9WDQ9-F1
#
_cell.length_a   1.000
_cell.length_b   1.000
_cell.length_c   1.000
_cell.angle_alpha   90.00
_cell.angle_beta   90.00
_cell.angle_gamma   90.00
#
_symmetry.space_group_name_H-M   'P 1'
#
loop_
_entity.id
_entity.type
_entity.pdbx_description
1 polymer ?
#
loop_
_entity_poly.entity_id
_entity_poly.type
_entity_poly.pdbx_seq_one_letter_code
_entity_poly.pdbx_strand_id
1 'polypeptide(L)'
;MCCTCGSRADAPLAEDVYQGLLALLGEVTPVVEALPPDAALADVRGALRYFGRDAAGLAEIVRVRALARYGVDCTVGVAANPMLARMAAHDAPPNTPGAVRTVPGDPDAVAGFLARKPPIALPGVGAATARALCAYGLDSTERIAAAPQATLQRILGAATARRVHAWAHGIDPAPVTPLSPPPAPWAP
;
A
#
# COMPACT_ATOMS: atom_id res chain seq x y z
N MET A 1 -7.14 -2.04 0.69
CA MET A 1 -6.62 -1.41 1.92
C MET A 1 -5.26 -2.00 2.23
N CYS A 2 -4.38 -1.25 2.90
CA CYS A 2 -3.07 -1.70 3.37
C CYS A 2 -2.97 -1.40 4.87
N CYS A 3 -2.65 -2.40 5.68
CA CYS A 3 -2.36 -2.25 7.09
C CYS A 3 -0.84 -2.29 7.28
N THR A 4 -0.30 -1.31 7.99
CA THR A 4 1.11 -1.27 8.40
C THR A 4 1.16 -1.13 9.92
N CYS A 5 1.79 -2.09 10.59
CA CYS A 5 1.86 -2.13 12.05
C CYS A 5 3.34 -2.13 12.46
N GLY A 6 3.94 -0.96 12.62
CA GLY A 6 5.34 -0.84 13.01
C GLY A 6 5.51 0.07 14.22
N SER A 7 6.30 -0.38 15.21
CA SER A 7 6.84 0.54 16.23
C SER A 7 7.98 1.35 15.60
N ARG A 8 8.18 2.59 16.07
CA ARG A 8 9.07 3.65 15.52
C ARG A 8 10.54 3.30 15.26
N ALA A 9 11.00 2.07 15.40
CA ALA A 9 12.39 1.68 15.19
C ALA A 9 12.44 0.25 14.69
N ASP A 10 12.63 0.03 13.37
CA ASP A 10 13.21 -1.12 12.63
C ASP A 10 13.12 -2.55 13.21
N ALA A 11 12.31 -2.79 14.21
CA ALA A 11 12.09 -4.04 14.87
C ALA A 11 10.88 -4.67 14.20
N PRO A 12 11.05 -5.85 13.58
CA PRO A 12 9.93 -6.54 12.98
C PRO A 12 8.84 -6.75 14.02
N LEU A 13 7.57 -6.72 13.58
CA LEU A 13 6.48 -7.25 14.39
C LEU A 13 6.89 -8.63 14.89
N ALA A 14 6.56 -8.93 16.15
CA ALA A 14 6.67 -10.29 16.62
C ALA A 14 5.85 -11.20 15.67
N GLU A 15 6.43 -12.33 15.29
CA GLU A 15 5.87 -13.21 14.25
C GLU A 15 4.42 -13.61 14.57
N ASP A 16 4.12 -13.88 15.84
CA ASP A 16 2.78 -14.19 16.34
C ASP A 16 1.79 -13.04 16.13
N VAL A 17 2.22 -11.79 16.34
CA VAL A 17 1.41 -10.59 16.09
C VAL A 17 1.17 -10.40 14.60
N TYR A 18 2.19 -10.61 13.76
CA TYR A 18 2.06 -10.53 12.31
C TYR A 18 1.09 -11.59 11.77
N GLN A 19 1.21 -12.84 12.21
CA GLN A 19 0.24 -13.90 11.86
C GLN A 19 -1.17 -13.58 12.38
N GLY A 20 -1.28 -13.00 13.57
CA GLY A 20 -2.55 -12.52 14.12
C GLY A 20 -3.20 -11.44 13.25
N LEU A 21 -2.42 -10.49 12.72
CA LEU A 21 -2.90 -9.48 11.78
C LEU A 21 -3.42 -10.11 10.48
N LEU A 22 -2.69 -11.07 9.91
CA LEU A 22 -3.13 -11.77 8.70
C LEU A 22 -4.45 -12.53 8.94
N ALA A 23 -4.57 -13.22 10.08
CA ALA A 23 -5.79 -13.91 10.47
C ALA A 23 -6.97 -12.93 10.63
N LEU A 24 -6.75 -11.79 11.29
CA LEU A 24 -7.75 -10.73 11.45
C LEU A 24 -8.23 -10.18 10.10
N LEU A 25 -7.31 -9.97 9.15
CA LEU A 25 -7.68 -9.55 7.80
C LEU A 25 -8.45 -10.64 7.05
N GLY A 26 -8.09 -11.91 7.27
CA GLY A 26 -8.81 -13.08 6.75
C GLY A 26 -10.26 -13.20 7.22
N GLU A 27 -10.57 -12.71 8.43
CA GLU A 27 -11.95 -12.61 8.92
C GLU A 27 -12.79 -11.58 8.14
N VAL A 28 -12.14 -10.62 7.49
CA VAL A 28 -12.79 -9.53 6.75
C VAL A 28 -12.92 -9.86 5.27
N THR A 29 -11.86 -10.39 4.67
CA THR A 29 -11.82 -10.75 3.25
C THR A 29 -10.90 -11.95 3.02
N PRO A 30 -11.24 -12.88 2.11
CA PRO A 30 -10.35 -13.95 1.73
C PRO A 30 -9.17 -13.47 0.85
N VAL A 31 -9.23 -12.25 0.32
CA VAL A 31 -8.21 -11.70 -0.58
C VAL A 31 -7.23 -10.85 0.22
N VAL A 32 -6.25 -11.50 0.84
CA VAL A 32 -5.20 -10.88 1.67
C VAL A 32 -3.83 -11.24 1.12
N GLU A 33 -2.94 -10.27 0.95
CA GLU A 33 -1.55 -10.44 0.56
C GLU A 33 -0.63 -10.07 1.74
N ALA A 34 0.27 -10.97 2.09
CA ALA A 34 1.28 -10.73 3.12
C ALA A 34 2.44 -9.88 2.56
N LEU A 35 2.79 -8.81 3.26
CA LEU A 35 3.93 -7.94 2.97
C LEU A 35 4.86 -7.90 4.19
N PRO A 36 5.66 -8.94 4.44
CA PRO A 36 6.55 -8.96 5.58
C PRO A 36 7.55 -7.79 5.52
N PRO A 37 7.99 -7.27 6.68
CA PRO A 37 7.81 -7.84 8.02
C PRO A 37 6.58 -7.34 8.79
N ASP A 38 5.95 -6.24 8.36
CA ASP A 38 5.02 -5.49 9.22
C ASP A 38 3.74 -5.01 8.50
N ALA A 39 3.56 -5.41 7.25
CA ALA A 39 2.48 -4.92 6.41
C ALA A 39 1.63 -6.05 5.80
N ALA A 40 0.38 -5.73 5.50
CA ALA A 40 -0.50 -6.62 4.76
C ALA A 40 -1.46 -5.80 3.88
N LEU A 41 -1.79 -6.35 2.72
CA LEU A 41 -2.77 -5.81 1.80
C LEU A 41 -4.04 -6.66 1.87
N ALA A 42 -5.20 -6.01 1.78
CA ALA A 42 -6.48 -6.70 1.73
C ALA A 42 -7.40 -6.03 0.71
N ASP A 43 -8.02 -6.84 -0.16
CA ASP A 43 -9.08 -6.36 -1.05
C ASP A 43 -10.44 -6.49 -0.36
N VAL A 44 -10.98 -5.36 0.07
CA VAL A 44 -12.25 -5.30 0.80
C VAL A 44 -13.46 -5.00 -0.07
N ARG A 45 -13.31 -4.86 -1.39
CA ARG A 45 -14.43 -4.49 -2.29
C ARG A 45 -15.63 -5.42 -2.12
N GLY A 46 -15.38 -6.73 -1.98
CA GLY A 46 -16.44 -7.73 -1.73
C GLY A 46 -17.00 -7.70 -0.31
N ALA A 47 -16.22 -7.24 0.67
CA ALA A 47 -16.59 -7.21 2.08
C ALA A 47 -17.47 -6.00 2.43
N LEU A 48 -17.36 -4.88 1.70
CA LEU A 48 -18.10 -3.64 2.01
C LEU A 48 -19.61 -3.86 2.12
N ARG A 49 -20.20 -4.61 1.19
CA ARG A 49 -21.63 -4.92 1.19
C ARG A 49 -22.03 -5.84 2.34
N TYR A 50 -21.18 -6.80 2.69
CA TYR A 50 -21.43 -7.73 3.80
C TYR A 50 -21.43 -7.02 5.15
N PHE A 51 -20.47 -6.12 5.37
CA PHE A 51 -20.36 -5.36 6.61
C PHE A 51 -21.25 -4.10 6.66
N GLY A 52 -21.87 -3.71 5.53
CA GLY A 52 -22.72 -2.52 5.44
C GLY A 52 -21.96 -1.22 5.75
N ARG A 53 -20.67 -1.16 5.43
CA ARG A 53 -19.77 -0.04 5.73
C ARG A 53 -18.95 0.34 4.52
N ASP A 54 -18.47 1.58 4.52
CA ASP A 54 -17.45 2.01 3.59
C ASP A 54 -16.07 1.45 3.97
N ALA A 55 -15.10 1.58 3.07
CA ALA A 55 -13.77 1.03 3.27
C ALA A 55 -13.03 1.68 4.45
N ALA A 56 -13.30 2.96 4.74
CA ALA A 56 -12.74 3.67 5.89
C ALA A 56 -13.29 3.14 7.22
N GLY A 57 -14.60 2.94 7.32
CA GLY A 57 -15.23 2.36 8.51
C GLY A 57 -14.79 0.91 8.77
N LEU A 58 -14.54 0.15 7.71
CA LEU A 58 -13.98 -1.20 7.83
C LEU A 58 -12.51 -1.18 8.29
N ALA A 59 -11.73 -0.22 7.79
CA ALA A 59 -10.35 -0.01 8.23
C ALA A 59 -10.27 0.36 9.72
N GLU A 60 -11.18 1.20 10.24
CA GLU A 60 -11.25 1.50 11.68
C GLU A 60 -11.58 0.26 12.50
N ILE A 61 -12.49 -0.59 12.03
CA ILE A 61 -12.80 -1.86 12.72
C ILE A 61 -11.56 -2.75 12.80
N VAL A 62 -10.84 -2.91 11.69
CA VAL A 62 -9.61 -3.71 11.66
C VAL A 62 -8.58 -3.14 12.62
N ARG A 63 -8.36 -1.83 12.60
CA ARG A 63 -7.43 -1.14 13.50
C ARG A 63 -7.78 -1.36 14.97
N VAL A 64 -9.04 -1.10 15.37
CA VAL A 64 -9.49 -1.26 16.76
C VAL A 64 -9.38 -2.72 17.20
N ARG A 65 -9.68 -3.69 16.32
CA ARG A 65 -9.51 -5.11 16.63
C ARG A 65 -8.04 -5.51 16.76
N ALA A 66 -7.16 -4.98 15.92
CA ALA A 66 -5.72 -5.23 16.02
C ALA A 66 -5.17 -4.69 17.34
N LEU A 67 -5.56 -3.47 17.73
CA LEU A 67 -5.19 -2.88 19.01
C LEU A 67 -5.73 -3.68 20.20
N ALA A 68 -7.00 -4.09 20.16
CA ALA A 68 -7.63 -4.81 21.26
C ALA A 68 -7.12 -6.25 21.43
N ARG A 69 -6.81 -6.95 20.33
CA ARG A 69 -6.38 -8.37 20.37
C ARG A 69 -4.88 -8.53 20.54
N TYR A 70 -4.08 -7.63 19.94
CA TYR A 70 -2.64 -7.81 19.82
C TYR A 70 -1.83 -6.61 20.38
N GLY A 71 -2.49 -5.57 20.88
CA GLY A 71 -1.82 -4.41 21.47
C GLY A 71 -1.08 -3.52 20.46
N VAL A 72 -1.32 -3.70 19.16
CA VAL A 72 -0.66 -2.95 18.08
C VAL A 72 -1.62 -1.97 17.42
N ASP A 73 -1.24 -0.71 17.41
CA ASP A 73 -2.00 0.35 16.76
C ASP A 73 -1.55 0.53 15.30
N CYS A 74 -2.20 -0.21 14.41
CA CYS A 74 -1.88 -0.21 12.99
C CYS A 74 -2.34 1.05 12.28
N THR A 75 -1.51 1.53 11.37
CA THR A 75 -1.92 2.56 10.41
C THR A 75 -2.53 1.87 9.19
N VAL A 76 -3.69 2.35 8.73
CA VAL A 76 -4.42 1.70 7.64
C VAL A 76 -4.66 2.67 6.50
N GLY A 77 -4.07 2.38 5.34
CA GLY A 77 -4.28 3.10 4.09
C GLY A 77 -5.43 2.49 3.28
N VAL A 78 -6.38 3.33 2.88
CA VAL A 78 -7.52 2.97 2.04
C VAL A 78 -7.43 3.74 0.73
N ALA A 79 -7.44 3.03 -0.40
CA ALA A 79 -7.41 3.65 -1.72
C ALA A 79 -8.02 2.73 -2.78
N ALA A 80 -8.15 3.24 -4.00
CA ALA A 80 -8.72 2.51 -5.15
C ALA A 80 -7.83 1.38 -5.68
N ASN A 81 -6.52 1.38 -5.38
CA ASN A 81 -5.59 0.34 -5.80
C ASN A 81 -4.52 0.05 -4.72
N PRO A 82 -3.80 -1.10 -4.82
CA PRO A 82 -2.84 -1.52 -3.80
C PRO A 82 -1.67 -0.53 -3.62
N MET A 83 -1.12 0.01 -4.71
CA MET A 83 -0.04 1.00 -4.66
C MET A 83 -0.43 2.24 -3.86
N LEU A 84 -1.57 2.86 -4.18
CA LEU A 84 -2.07 4.03 -3.45
C LEU A 84 -2.40 3.68 -1.99
N ALA A 85 -2.93 2.49 -1.72
CA ALA A 85 -3.24 2.06 -0.35
C ALA A 85 -1.97 1.94 0.50
N ARG A 86 -0.88 1.39 -0.06
CA ARG A 86 0.43 1.33 0.60
C ARG A 86 0.99 2.73 0.83
N MET A 87 0.96 3.58 -0.19
CA MET A 87 1.45 4.96 -0.07
C MET A 87 0.66 5.70 1.01
N ALA A 88 -0.67 5.58 1.04
CA ALA A 88 -1.51 6.16 2.07
C ALA A 88 -1.13 5.65 3.47
N ALA A 89 -0.86 4.35 3.64
CA ALA A 89 -0.45 3.75 4.91
C ALA A 89 0.96 4.17 5.37
N HIS A 90 1.87 4.46 4.44
CA HIS A 90 3.22 4.95 4.75
C HIS A 90 3.33 6.46 4.87
N ASP A 91 2.36 7.22 4.35
CA ASP A 91 2.33 8.70 4.44
C ASP A 91 1.98 9.22 5.84
N ALA A 92 2.14 8.40 6.87
CA ALA A 92 1.92 8.82 8.25
C ALA A 92 3.01 9.80 8.64
N PRO A 93 2.68 10.91 9.31
CA PRO A 93 3.68 11.63 10.06
C PRO A 93 4.42 10.62 10.96
N PRO A 94 5.76 10.62 10.95
CA PRO A 94 6.50 9.89 11.96
C PRO A 94 6.01 10.45 13.30
N ASN A 95 5.49 9.57 14.18
CA ASN A 95 4.96 9.84 15.53
C ASN A 95 3.43 9.77 15.70
N THR A 96 2.64 9.50 14.66
CA THR A 96 1.20 9.19 14.79
C THR A 96 0.87 7.81 14.22
N PRO A 97 1.21 6.71 14.94
CA PRO A 97 0.63 5.41 14.64
C PRO A 97 -0.87 5.43 14.90
N GLY A 98 -1.61 4.50 14.30
CA GLY A 98 -3.03 4.36 14.57
C GLY A 98 -3.93 5.36 13.86
N ALA A 99 -3.73 5.55 12.56
CA ALA A 99 -4.64 6.37 11.76
C ALA A 99 -5.18 5.57 10.57
N VAL A 100 -6.46 5.77 10.26
CA VAL A 100 -7.01 5.42 8.95
C VAL A 100 -6.82 6.60 8.02
N ARG A 101 -6.22 6.36 6.86
CA ARG A 101 -6.00 7.38 5.82
C ARG A 101 -6.58 6.92 4.51
N THR A 102 -7.39 7.77 3.91
CA THR A 102 -8.11 7.45 2.68
C THR A 102 -7.62 8.35 1.56
N VAL A 103 -7.24 7.75 0.43
CA VAL A 103 -7.03 8.45 -0.85
C VAL A 103 -8.28 8.19 -1.68
N PRO A 104 -9.09 9.22 -1.95
CA PRO A 104 -10.25 9.11 -2.83
C PRO A 104 -9.84 8.58 -4.22
N GLY A 105 -10.77 7.89 -4.88
CA GLY A 105 -10.52 7.29 -6.19
C GLY A 105 -10.67 8.26 -7.37
N ASP A 106 -11.01 9.52 -7.14
CA ASP A 106 -11.12 10.50 -8.21
C ASP A 106 -9.74 10.93 -8.73
N PRO A 107 -9.57 11.16 -10.05
CA PRO A 107 -8.27 11.46 -10.64
C PRO A 107 -7.58 12.69 -10.04
N ASP A 108 -8.35 13.72 -9.67
CA ASP A 108 -7.79 14.99 -9.16
C ASP A 108 -7.24 14.82 -7.74
N ALA A 109 -7.95 14.09 -6.87
CA ALA A 109 -7.46 13.75 -5.54
C ALA A 109 -6.23 12.85 -5.58
N VAL A 110 -6.21 11.87 -6.51
CA VAL A 110 -5.04 11.01 -6.72
C VAL A 110 -3.84 11.83 -7.19
N ALA A 111 -4.03 12.71 -8.19
CA ALA A 111 -2.99 13.60 -8.67
C ALA A 111 -2.47 14.54 -7.56
N GLY A 112 -3.39 15.13 -6.78
CA GLY A 112 -3.05 15.99 -5.66
C GLY A 112 -2.29 15.27 -4.54
N PHE A 113 -2.66 14.03 -4.22
CA PHE A 113 -1.95 13.19 -3.27
C PHE A 113 -0.52 12.87 -3.75
N LEU A 114 -0.35 12.57 -5.04
CA LEU A 114 0.93 12.17 -5.62
C LEU A 114 1.88 13.34 -5.90
N ALA A 115 1.35 14.53 -6.21
CA ALA A 115 2.11 15.63 -6.82
C ALA A 115 3.49 15.89 -6.18
N ARG A 116 3.51 16.02 -4.85
CA ARG A 116 4.73 16.34 -4.08
C ARG A 116 5.45 15.12 -3.49
N LYS A 117 5.04 13.90 -3.84
CA LYS A 117 5.71 12.69 -3.34
C LYS A 117 7.06 12.52 -4.01
N PRO A 118 8.13 12.17 -3.27
CA PRO A 118 9.41 11.87 -3.88
C PRO A 118 9.35 10.54 -4.63
N PRO A 119 10.23 10.29 -5.63
CA PRO A 119 10.22 9.07 -6.43
C PRO A 119 10.34 7.80 -5.57
N ILE A 120 11.11 7.88 -4.48
CA ILE A 120 11.33 6.78 -3.53
C ILE A 120 10.05 6.33 -2.81
N ALA A 121 9.00 7.18 -2.77
CA ALA A 121 7.73 6.83 -2.16
C ALA A 121 6.89 5.90 -3.05
N LEU A 122 7.20 5.80 -4.36
CA LEU A 122 6.51 4.90 -5.27
C LEU A 122 6.94 3.44 -4.96
N PRO A 123 6.00 2.53 -4.69
CA PRO A 123 6.33 1.14 -4.38
C PRO A 123 7.16 0.50 -5.49
N GLY A 124 8.30 -0.11 -5.16
CA GLY A 124 9.19 -0.74 -6.15
C GLY A 124 10.19 0.20 -6.82
N VAL A 125 10.17 1.51 -6.53
CA VAL A 125 11.28 2.41 -6.83
C VAL A 125 12.31 2.30 -5.70
N GLY A 126 13.45 1.67 -6.00
CA GLY A 126 14.56 1.58 -5.06
C GLY A 126 15.42 2.85 -5.01
N ALA A 127 16.33 2.91 -4.02
CA ALA A 127 17.23 4.06 -3.82
C ALA A 127 18.07 4.41 -5.07
N ALA A 128 18.49 3.41 -5.86
CA ALA A 128 19.24 3.64 -7.10
C ALA A 128 18.38 4.31 -8.18
N THR A 129 17.16 3.81 -8.40
CA THR A 129 16.18 4.37 -9.35
C THR A 129 15.79 5.79 -8.95
N ALA A 130 15.51 6.02 -7.67
CA ALA A 130 15.20 7.36 -7.17
C ALA A 130 16.37 8.33 -7.37
N ARG A 131 17.60 7.92 -7.04
CA ARG A 131 18.80 8.74 -7.27
C ARG A 131 19.00 9.06 -8.75
N ALA A 132 18.79 8.09 -9.64
CA ALA A 132 18.87 8.31 -11.08
C ALA A 132 17.84 9.35 -11.54
N LEU A 133 16.58 9.23 -11.12
CA LEU A 133 15.53 10.21 -11.46
C LEU A 133 15.85 11.61 -10.92
N CYS A 134 16.25 11.72 -9.65
CA CYS A 134 16.62 12.99 -9.03
C CYS A 134 17.81 13.67 -9.74
N ALA A 135 18.78 12.90 -10.25
CA ALA A 135 19.92 13.44 -11.01
C ALA A 135 19.50 14.15 -12.32
N TYR A 136 18.31 13.84 -12.84
CA TYR A 136 17.70 14.50 -14.01
C TYR A 136 16.63 15.54 -13.62
N GLY A 137 16.55 15.95 -12.35
CA GLY A 137 15.56 16.92 -11.86
C GLY A 137 14.16 16.36 -11.63
N LEU A 138 13.98 15.04 -11.77
CA LEU A 138 12.73 14.32 -11.54
C LEU A 138 12.64 13.91 -10.06
N ASP A 139 12.57 14.91 -9.19
CA ASP A 139 12.56 14.79 -7.72
C ASP A 139 11.16 14.61 -7.11
N SER A 140 10.13 14.59 -7.94
CA SER A 140 8.73 14.55 -7.55
C SER A 140 7.89 13.76 -8.55
N THR A 141 6.83 13.12 -8.07
CA THR A 141 5.94 12.32 -8.91
C THR A 141 5.24 13.16 -9.98
N GLU A 142 4.90 14.42 -9.70
CA GLU A 142 4.36 15.34 -10.72
C GLU A 142 5.33 15.54 -11.90
N ARG A 143 6.63 15.70 -11.61
CA ARG A 143 7.65 15.87 -12.65
C ARG A 143 7.88 14.59 -13.43
N ILE A 144 7.81 13.44 -12.77
CA ILE A 144 7.86 12.13 -13.43
C ILE A 144 6.66 11.95 -14.36
N ALA A 145 5.45 12.31 -13.92
CA ALA A 145 4.23 12.23 -14.71
C ALA A 145 4.25 13.20 -15.92
N ALA A 146 4.89 14.36 -15.78
CA ALA A 146 5.07 15.32 -16.86
C ALA A 146 6.24 14.98 -17.81
N ALA A 147 7.13 14.08 -17.42
CA ALA A 147 8.31 13.74 -18.21
C ALA A 147 7.93 12.92 -19.45
N PRO A 148 8.52 13.22 -20.63
CA PRO A 148 8.30 12.40 -21.82
C PRO A 148 8.74 10.96 -21.58
N GLN A 149 7.92 10.00 -22.03
CA GLN A 149 8.19 8.60 -21.79
C GLN A 149 9.56 8.15 -22.33
N ALA A 150 9.99 8.67 -23.49
CA ALA A 150 11.31 8.40 -24.05
C ALA A 150 12.46 8.82 -23.10
N THR A 151 12.31 9.93 -22.38
CA THR A 151 13.28 10.39 -21.38
C THR A 151 13.39 9.39 -20.23
N LEU A 152 12.25 8.96 -19.68
CA LEU A 152 12.22 7.95 -18.62
C LEU A 152 12.84 6.62 -19.07
N GLN A 153 12.55 6.19 -20.30
CA GLN A 153 13.11 4.96 -20.87
C GLN A 153 14.63 5.03 -21.00
N ARG A 154 15.19 6.19 -21.37
CA ARG A 154 16.64 6.39 -21.43
C ARG A 154 17.31 6.33 -20.05
N ILE A 155 16.62 6.76 -19.00
CA ILE A 155 17.15 6.79 -17.62
C ILE A 155 17.03 5.41 -16.94
N LEU A 156 15.89 4.73 -17.11
CA LEU A 156 15.52 3.56 -16.31
C LEU A 156 15.39 2.25 -17.11
N GLY A 157 15.43 2.32 -18.43
CA GLY A 157 15.06 1.22 -19.32
C GLY A 157 13.55 1.13 -19.57
N ALA A 158 13.16 0.47 -20.66
CA ALA A 158 11.79 0.49 -21.17
C ALA A 158 10.72 -0.07 -20.22
N ALA A 159 11.00 -1.18 -19.53
CA ALA A 159 10.06 -1.81 -18.63
C ALA A 159 9.82 -0.96 -17.36
N THR A 160 10.91 -0.55 -16.70
CA THR A 160 10.85 0.25 -15.47
C THR A 160 10.24 1.63 -15.73
N ALA A 161 10.60 2.28 -16.84
CA ALA A 161 10.04 3.58 -17.20
C ALA A 161 8.53 3.54 -17.41
N ARG A 162 8.01 2.54 -18.13
CA ARG A 162 6.55 2.37 -18.31
C ARG A 162 5.84 2.22 -16.98
N ARG A 163 6.39 1.41 -16.08
CA ARG A 163 5.81 1.14 -14.77
C ARG A 163 5.84 2.36 -13.86
N VAL A 164 6.98 3.04 -13.76
CA VAL A 164 7.14 4.27 -12.97
C VAL A 164 6.24 5.38 -13.48
N HIS A 165 6.10 5.53 -14.81
CA HIS A 165 5.19 6.50 -15.40
C HIS A 165 3.72 6.18 -15.09
N ALA A 166 3.31 4.90 -15.17
CA ALA A 166 1.95 4.49 -14.78
C ALA A 166 1.68 4.79 -13.29
N TRP A 167 2.61 4.45 -12.41
CA TRP A 167 2.50 4.74 -10.98
C TRP A 167 2.46 6.25 -10.68
N ALA A 168 3.18 7.06 -11.46
CA ALA A 168 3.13 8.51 -11.32
C ALA A 168 1.76 9.12 -11.64
N HIS A 169 0.97 8.43 -12.45
CA HIS A 169 -0.45 8.75 -12.71
C HIS A 169 -1.42 8.02 -11.76
N GLY A 170 -0.92 7.35 -10.71
CA GLY A 170 -1.75 6.60 -9.77
C GLY A 170 -2.32 5.30 -10.34
N ILE A 171 -1.81 4.83 -11.48
CA ILE A 171 -2.29 3.62 -12.15
C ILE A 171 -1.44 2.44 -11.70
N ASP A 172 -2.07 1.47 -11.04
CA ASP A 172 -1.49 0.17 -10.71
C ASP A 172 -2.44 -0.95 -11.12
N PRO A 173 -2.12 -1.75 -12.16
CA PRO A 173 -2.95 -2.87 -12.58
C PRO A 173 -2.75 -4.11 -11.72
N ALA A 174 -1.78 -4.13 -10.80
CA ALA A 174 -1.48 -5.30 -10.00
C ALA A 174 -2.65 -5.64 -9.06
N PRO A 175 -3.20 -6.87 -9.13
CA PRO A 175 -4.19 -7.31 -8.14
C PRO A 175 -3.50 -7.62 -6.80
N VAL A 176 -4.26 -7.56 -5.72
CA VAL A 176 -3.84 -8.15 -4.43
C VAL A 176 -3.72 -9.66 -4.61
N THR A 177 -2.54 -10.21 -4.32
CA THR A 177 -2.27 -11.64 -4.48
C THR A 177 -2.72 -12.37 -3.22
N PRO A 178 -3.76 -13.24 -3.28
CA PRO A 178 -4.19 -13.97 -2.10
C PRO A 178 -3.04 -14.80 -1.53
N LEU A 179 -2.93 -14.82 -0.21
CA LEU A 179 -2.19 -15.84 0.52
C LEU A 179 -2.62 -17.18 -0.04
N SER A 180 -1.65 -17.99 -0.47
CA SER A 180 -1.96 -19.36 -0.88
C SER A 180 -2.72 -20.01 0.27
N PRO A 181 -3.92 -20.57 0.05
CA PRO A 181 -4.56 -21.34 1.11
C PRO A 181 -3.59 -22.45 1.52
N PRO A 182 -3.57 -22.87 2.81
CA PRO A 182 -2.99 -24.17 3.13
C PRO A 182 -3.62 -25.21 2.19
N PRO A 183 -2.85 -26.17 1.66
CA PRO A 183 -3.39 -27.16 0.74
C PRO A 183 -4.65 -27.77 1.35
N ALA A 184 -5.73 -27.83 0.56
CA ALA A 184 -7.00 -28.37 1.03
C ALA A 184 -6.75 -29.79 1.59
N PRO A 185 -7.33 -30.17 2.74
CA PRO A 185 -7.16 -31.50 3.32
C PRO A 185 -7.79 -32.63 2.48
N TRP A 186 -8.32 -32.32 1.31
CA TRP A 186 -8.87 -33.26 0.34
C TRP A 186 -8.34 -32.91 -1.06
N ALA A 187 -7.14 -33.38 -1.38
CA ALA A 187 -6.80 -33.69 -2.76
C ALA A 187 -7.15 -35.17 -2.98
N PRO A 188 -7.89 -35.53 -4.04
CA PRO A 188 -8.28 -36.92 -4.31
C PRO A 188 -7.08 -37.82 -4.59
#